data_AF-A0A7C1SIM3-F1
#
_entry.id   AF-A0A7C1SIM3-F1
#
_cell.length_a   1.000
_cell.length_b   1.000
_cell.length_c   1.000
_cell.angle_alpha   90.00
_cell.angle_beta   90.00
_cell.angle_gamma   90.00
#
_symmetry.space_group_name_H-M   'P 1'
#
loop_
_entity.id
_entity.type
_entity.pdbx_description
1 polymer ?
#
loop_
_entity_poly.entity_id
_entity_poly.type
_entity_poly.pdbx_seq_one_letter_code
_entity_poly.pdbx_strand_id
1 'polypeptide(L)'
;MVKKNGTSRTVDLYPKVPTRQDFLLNYTLLEDGMISGSMMQRYTAVKALEFRKKNKGSSPEKIKQELTNSLKVDQIKNLQLKDVDALDQPIIESYDFQLENAYDQVGNTIYLSPMLFIKLSENPFKLEERQFPVNFAWPFVVTKKISLKLPSGYQVESLPESINIALPEDLGSFLYKIVVNQNMLNLSVEFTINKPVIPVAYHRALKIFYATRVTKESEKVVLTKL
;
A
#
# COMPACT_ATOMS: atom_id res chain seq x y z
N MET A 1 -14.99 2.15 32.72
CA MET A 1 -14.89 1.43 34.02
C MET A 1 -15.83 2.10 35.01
N VAL A 2 -16.73 1.36 35.66
CA VAL A 2 -17.67 1.92 36.65
C VAL A 2 -17.10 1.67 38.05
N LYS A 3 -16.92 2.73 38.83
CA LYS A 3 -16.48 2.63 40.23
C LYS A 3 -17.68 2.34 41.13
N LYS A 4 -17.43 1.73 42.30
CA LYS A 4 -18.46 1.36 43.29
C LYS A 4 -19.33 2.52 43.78
N ASN A 5 -18.91 3.78 43.60
CA ASN A 5 -19.67 4.98 43.93
C ASN A 5 -20.59 5.49 42.79
N GLY A 6 -20.87 4.65 41.78
CA GLY A 6 -21.72 5.01 40.65
C GLY A 6 -21.05 5.91 39.60
N THR A 7 -19.81 6.35 39.82
CA THR A 7 -19.10 7.17 38.81
C THR A 7 -18.54 6.28 37.71
N SER A 8 -18.81 6.66 36.45
CA SER A 8 -18.21 6.04 35.28
C SER A 8 -17.14 6.95 34.70
N ARG A 9 -16.09 6.35 34.15
CA ARG A 9 -15.15 7.03 33.26
C ARG A 9 -15.22 6.38 31.89
N THR A 10 -15.44 7.21 30.87
CA THR A 10 -15.27 6.85 29.47
C THR A 10 -13.77 6.68 29.22
N VAL A 11 -13.39 5.50 28.75
CA VAL A 11 -12.03 5.21 28.29
C VAL A 11 -12.15 5.08 26.79
N ASP A 12 -11.40 5.91 26.06
CA ASP A 12 -11.27 5.73 24.62
C ASP A 12 -10.50 4.43 24.39
N LEU A 13 -11.13 3.51 23.66
CA LEU A 13 -10.55 2.21 23.34
C LEU A 13 -9.69 2.27 22.07
N TYR A 14 -9.72 3.39 21.35
CA TYR A 14 -9.02 3.56 20.09
C TYR A 14 -7.77 4.43 20.26
N PRO A 15 -6.65 4.07 19.59
CA PRO A 15 -5.44 4.91 19.61
C PRO A 15 -5.73 6.29 19.02
N LYS A 16 -5.25 7.35 19.69
CA LYS A 16 -5.37 8.73 19.19
C LYS A 16 -4.40 9.06 18.06
N VAL A 17 -3.28 8.34 17.98
CA VAL A 17 -2.29 8.46 16.90
C VAL A 17 -2.60 7.36 15.87
N PRO A 18 -2.83 7.71 14.59
CA PRO A 18 -3.11 6.71 13.58
C PRO A 18 -1.89 5.81 13.36
N THR A 19 -2.15 4.53 13.18
CA THR A 19 -1.14 3.58 12.73
C THR A 19 -0.72 3.93 11.30
N ARG A 20 0.58 3.95 11.00
CA ARG A 20 1.08 4.28 9.66
C ARG A 20 1.85 3.11 9.05
N GLN A 21 1.66 2.92 7.76
CA GLN A 21 2.48 2.07 6.92
C GLN A 21 2.90 2.85 5.67
N ASP A 22 4.19 3.14 5.55
CA ASP A 22 4.74 3.89 4.43
C ASP A 22 5.51 2.94 3.51
N PHE A 23 5.34 3.09 2.20
CA PHE A 23 6.05 2.34 1.15
C PHE A 23 6.82 3.33 0.30
N LEU A 24 8.10 3.02 0.06
CA LEU A 24 8.93 3.69 -0.93
C LEU A 24 9.43 2.63 -1.92
N LEU A 25 8.91 2.68 -3.14
CA LEU A 25 9.20 1.76 -4.22
C LEU A 25 9.93 2.52 -5.33
N ASN A 26 11.17 2.15 -5.62
CA ASN A 26 11.92 2.70 -6.74
C ASN A 26 12.30 1.58 -7.68
N TYR A 27 12.05 1.74 -8.98
CA TYR A 27 12.41 0.71 -9.94
C TYR A 27 12.68 1.26 -11.34
N THR A 28 13.30 0.41 -12.14
CA THR A 28 13.60 0.64 -13.55
C THR A 28 13.10 -0.55 -14.36
N LEU A 29 12.72 -0.29 -15.60
CA LEU A 29 12.49 -1.34 -16.58
C LEU A 29 13.84 -1.75 -17.16
N LEU A 30 14.07 -3.05 -17.26
CA LEU A 30 15.21 -3.63 -17.95
C LEU A 30 14.75 -4.18 -19.29
N GLU A 31 15.72 -4.60 -20.12
CA GLU A 31 15.44 -5.36 -21.33
C GLU A 31 14.71 -6.68 -20.99
N ASP A 32 14.07 -7.29 -21.97
CA ASP A 32 13.40 -8.61 -21.86
C ASP A 32 12.23 -8.71 -20.86
N GLY A 33 11.50 -7.62 -20.59
CA GLY A 33 10.31 -7.69 -19.74
C GLY A 33 10.60 -7.69 -18.22
N MET A 34 11.86 -7.51 -17.83
CA MET A 34 12.29 -7.55 -16.44
C MET A 34 12.20 -6.18 -15.74
N ILE A 35 11.95 -6.20 -14.43
CA ILE A 35 12.05 -5.05 -13.54
C ILE A 35 13.05 -5.35 -12.43
N SER A 36 13.87 -4.36 -12.12
CA SER A 36 14.68 -4.34 -10.91
C SER A 36 14.43 -3.07 -10.13
N GLY A 37 14.38 -3.19 -8.81
CA GLY A 37 14.11 -2.07 -7.93
C GLY A 37 14.39 -2.36 -6.46
N SER A 38 14.08 -1.37 -5.64
CA SER A 38 14.16 -1.44 -4.19
C SER A 38 12.83 -1.08 -3.55
N MET A 39 12.54 -1.73 -2.44
CA MET A 39 11.40 -1.44 -1.58
C MET A 39 11.92 -1.07 -0.19
N MET A 40 11.34 -0.03 0.38
CA MET A 40 11.42 0.26 1.81
C MET A 40 10.00 0.39 2.37
N GLN A 41 9.72 -0.34 3.44
CA GLN A 41 8.50 -0.22 4.21
C GLN A 41 8.82 0.28 5.62
N ARG A 42 8.00 1.21 6.10
CA ARG A 42 8.04 1.70 7.48
C ARG A 42 6.74 1.38 8.18
N TYR A 43 6.83 0.75 9.34
CA TYR A 43 5.68 0.32 10.14
C TYR A 43 5.69 1.05 11.49
N THR A 44 4.56 1.65 11.88
CA THR A 44 4.41 2.29 13.20
C THR A 44 3.35 1.60 14.05
N ALA A 45 3.37 1.87 15.36
CA ALA A 45 2.32 1.48 16.32
C ALA A 45 1.84 0.01 16.13
N VAL A 46 0.56 -0.20 15.82
CA VAL A 46 -0.03 -1.54 15.72
C VAL A 46 0.60 -2.36 14.58
N LYS A 47 0.96 -1.73 13.46
CA LYS A 47 1.64 -2.42 12.34
C LYS A 47 3.03 -2.90 12.72
N ALA A 48 3.78 -2.12 13.51
CA ALA A 48 5.07 -2.56 14.03
C ALA A 48 4.92 -3.74 15.00
N LEU A 49 3.88 -3.73 15.84
CA LEU A 49 3.56 -4.86 16.72
C LEU A 49 3.19 -6.12 15.92
N GLU A 50 2.36 -5.99 14.89
CA GLU A 50 2.00 -7.10 13.99
C GLU A 50 3.24 -7.70 13.33
N PHE A 51 4.14 -6.85 12.83
CA PHE A 51 5.41 -7.30 12.25
C PHE A 51 6.25 -8.10 13.24
N ARG A 52 6.47 -7.59 14.46
CA ARG A 52 7.23 -8.28 15.52
C ARG A 52 6.61 -9.63 15.87
N LYS A 53 5.28 -9.68 16.01
CA LYS A 53 4.57 -10.92 16.32
C LYS A 53 4.72 -11.95 15.19
N LYS A 54 4.54 -11.52 13.94
CA LYS A 54 4.66 -12.40 12.77
C LYS A 54 6.07 -12.99 12.65
N ASN A 55 7.09 -12.14 12.82
CA ASN A 55 8.48 -12.50 12.56
C ASN A 55 9.24 -12.97 13.82
N LYS A 56 8.55 -13.16 14.95
CA LYS A 56 9.18 -13.59 16.20
C LYS A 56 9.90 -14.93 16.01
N GLY A 57 11.21 -14.94 16.26
CA GLY A 57 12.04 -16.14 16.12
C GLY A 57 12.24 -16.61 14.67
N SER A 58 11.89 -15.80 13.67
CA SER A 58 12.16 -16.12 12.26
C SER A 58 13.56 -15.68 11.87
N SER A 59 14.26 -16.50 11.08
CA SER A 59 15.55 -16.10 10.51
C SER A 59 15.36 -15.13 9.33
N PRO A 60 16.37 -14.31 8.98
CA PRO A 60 16.32 -13.45 7.81
C PRO A 60 15.98 -14.20 6.51
N GLU A 61 16.47 -15.43 6.33
CA GLU A 61 16.22 -16.27 5.15
C GLU A 61 14.75 -16.65 5.06
N LYS A 62 14.13 -16.99 6.19
CA LYS A 62 12.70 -17.31 6.24
C LYS A 62 11.85 -16.08 5.90
N ILE A 63 12.18 -14.92 6.46
CA ILE A 63 11.48 -13.66 6.16
C ILE A 63 11.61 -13.34 4.67
N LYS A 64 12.82 -13.47 4.12
CA LYS A 64 13.08 -13.29 2.68
C LYS A 64 12.24 -14.25 1.83
N GLN A 65 12.16 -15.53 2.17
CA GLN A 65 11.35 -16.51 1.44
C GLN A 65 9.84 -16.19 1.52
N GLU A 66 9.34 -15.79 2.69
CA GLU A 66 7.95 -15.36 2.86
C GLU A 66 7.64 -14.11 2.03
N LEU A 67 8.56 -13.14 1.97
CA LEU A 67 8.43 -11.96 1.13
C LEU A 67 8.39 -12.34 -0.35
N THR A 68 9.33 -13.16 -0.84
CA THR A 68 9.36 -13.64 -2.24
C THR A 68 8.03 -14.26 -2.64
N ASN A 69 7.52 -15.17 -1.81
CA ASN A 69 6.26 -15.88 -2.07
C ASN A 69 5.02 -14.97 -2.01
N SER A 70 4.95 -14.10 -0.99
CA SER A 70 3.78 -13.24 -0.78
C SER A 70 3.66 -12.13 -1.82
N LEU A 71 4.79 -11.58 -2.26
CA LEU A 71 4.84 -10.53 -3.28
C LEU A 71 4.83 -11.10 -4.69
N LYS A 72 5.06 -12.42 -4.84
CA LYS A 72 5.20 -13.11 -6.12
C LYS A 72 6.27 -12.47 -7.00
N VAL A 73 7.41 -12.18 -6.39
CA VAL A 73 8.62 -11.69 -7.08
C VAL A 73 9.59 -12.86 -7.27
N ASP A 74 10.45 -12.80 -8.28
CA ASP A 74 11.38 -13.89 -8.58
C ASP A 74 12.54 -13.93 -7.60
N GLN A 75 13.00 -12.75 -7.17
CA GLN A 75 14.13 -12.66 -6.26
C GLN A 75 14.04 -11.48 -5.31
N ILE A 76 14.47 -11.71 -4.07
CA ILE A 76 14.73 -10.69 -3.06
C ILE A 76 16.20 -10.73 -2.67
N LYS A 77 16.86 -9.58 -2.56
CA LYS A 77 18.26 -9.44 -2.11
C LYS A 77 18.35 -8.36 -1.04
N ASN A 78 19.47 -8.35 -0.32
CA ASN A 78 19.83 -7.27 0.60
C ASN A 78 18.74 -6.92 1.62
N LEU A 79 18.05 -7.94 2.15
CA LEU A 79 17.05 -7.73 3.20
C LEU A 79 17.71 -7.12 4.44
N GLN A 80 17.21 -5.97 4.87
CA GLN A 80 17.61 -5.31 6.10
C GLN A 80 16.38 -4.98 6.93
N LEU A 81 16.47 -5.27 8.23
CA LEU A 81 15.47 -4.91 9.21
C LEU A 81 16.12 -4.00 10.24
N LYS A 82 15.51 -2.83 10.50
CA LYS A 82 15.95 -1.90 11.55
C LYS A 82 14.89 -1.79 12.64
N ASP A 83 15.37 -1.57 13.87
CA ASP A 83 14.54 -1.23 15.03
C ASP A 83 13.49 -2.29 15.42
N VAL A 84 13.76 -3.56 15.07
CA VAL A 84 12.87 -4.70 15.40
C VAL A 84 12.72 -4.87 16.91
N ASP A 85 13.81 -4.72 17.68
CA ASP A 85 13.79 -4.89 19.14
C ASP A 85 13.51 -3.59 19.91
N ALA A 86 13.62 -2.43 19.26
CA ALA A 86 13.32 -1.13 19.83
C ALA A 86 11.80 -0.87 19.84
N LEU A 87 11.11 -1.30 20.90
CA LEU A 87 9.64 -1.36 20.96
C LEU A 87 8.92 -0.02 20.76
N ASP A 88 9.58 1.09 21.08
CA ASP A 88 9.11 2.47 20.94
C ASP A 88 9.42 3.07 19.56
N GLN A 89 10.25 2.41 18.76
CA GLN A 89 10.64 2.86 17.42
C GLN A 89 9.81 2.19 16.32
N PRO A 90 9.62 2.88 15.17
CA PRO A 90 9.04 2.27 13.97
C PRO A 90 10.01 1.23 13.40
N ILE A 91 9.47 0.20 12.75
CA ILE A 91 10.29 -0.81 12.07
C ILE A 91 10.51 -0.36 10.64
N ILE A 92 11.73 -0.53 10.14
CA ILE A 92 12.07 -0.31 8.73
C ILE A 92 12.49 -1.65 8.13
N GLU A 93 11.79 -2.08 7.09
CA GLU A 93 12.13 -3.24 6.26
C GLU A 93 12.53 -2.74 4.88
N SER A 94 13.74 -3.07 4.42
CA SER A 94 14.18 -2.72 3.08
C SER A 94 14.82 -3.89 2.37
N TYR A 95 14.62 -3.98 1.06
CA TYR A 95 15.19 -5.03 0.22
C TYR A 95 15.20 -4.61 -1.26
N ASP A 96 16.05 -5.26 -2.03
CA ASP A 96 16.05 -5.18 -3.49
C ASP A 96 15.24 -6.35 -4.05
N PHE A 97 14.57 -6.13 -5.18
CA PHE A 97 13.78 -7.16 -5.84
C PHE A 97 14.06 -7.23 -7.35
N GLN A 98 13.78 -8.40 -7.91
CA GLN A 98 13.68 -8.63 -9.35
C GLN A 98 12.34 -9.27 -9.67
N LEU A 99 11.74 -8.84 -10.78
CA LEU A 99 10.47 -9.33 -11.28
C LEU A 99 10.58 -9.55 -12.79
N GLU A 100 10.37 -10.78 -13.24
CA GLU A 100 10.30 -11.19 -14.63
C GLU A 100 8.87 -11.05 -15.16
N ASN A 101 8.71 -10.90 -16.48
CA ASN A 101 7.40 -10.75 -17.13
C ASN A 101 6.52 -9.66 -16.47
N ALA A 102 7.15 -8.58 -16.03
CA ALA A 102 6.51 -7.58 -15.17
C ALA A 102 5.64 -6.56 -15.93
N TYR A 103 5.80 -6.50 -17.26
CA TYR A 103 5.06 -5.62 -18.15
C TYR A 103 4.80 -6.31 -19.48
N ASP A 104 3.72 -5.89 -20.16
CA ASP A 104 3.41 -6.38 -21.50
C ASP A 104 4.07 -5.47 -22.53
N GLN A 105 4.85 -6.03 -23.45
CA GLN A 105 5.42 -5.30 -24.58
C GLN A 105 4.81 -5.78 -25.90
N VAL A 106 4.22 -4.85 -26.65
CA VAL A 106 3.64 -5.10 -27.96
C VAL A 106 4.28 -4.13 -28.96
N GLY A 107 5.19 -4.65 -29.79
CA GLY A 107 6.01 -3.83 -30.67
C GLY A 107 6.85 -2.82 -29.88
N ASN A 108 6.59 -1.53 -30.11
CA ASN A 108 7.29 -0.41 -29.47
C ASN A 108 6.52 0.18 -28.27
N THR A 109 5.45 -0.48 -27.81
CA THR A 109 4.59 -0.01 -26.72
C THR A 109 4.70 -0.93 -25.50
N ILE A 110 4.90 -0.32 -24.33
CA ILE A 110 4.94 -1.00 -23.02
C ILE A 110 3.67 -0.65 -22.23
N TYR A 111 3.00 -1.68 -21.70
CA TYR A 111 1.88 -1.54 -20.78
C TYR A 111 2.29 -2.05 -19.40
N LEU A 112 2.24 -1.17 -18.39
CA LEU A 112 2.79 -1.47 -17.06
C LEU A 112 1.82 -1.03 -15.95
N SER A 113 1.63 -1.87 -14.94
CA SER A 113 0.95 -1.49 -13.69
C SER A 113 1.95 -0.81 -12.75
N PRO A 114 1.87 0.52 -12.52
CA PRO A 114 2.94 1.25 -11.83
C PRO A 114 3.14 0.83 -10.37
N MET A 115 2.09 0.27 -9.74
CA MET A 115 2.10 -0.21 -8.36
C MET A 115 2.64 -1.66 -8.21
N LEU A 116 3.01 -2.34 -9.31
CA LEU A 116 3.53 -3.70 -9.30
C LEU A 116 2.71 -4.63 -8.36
N PHE A 117 3.37 -5.20 -7.36
CA PHE A 117 2.83 -6.13 -6.37
C PHE A 117 2.22 -5.45 -5.13
N ILE A 118 2.29 -4.12 -4.99
CA ILE A 118 1.74 -3.40 -3.82
C ILE A 118 0.34 -2.80 -4.06
N LYS A 119 -0.35 -3.18 -5.14
CA LYS A 119 -1.75 -2.80 -5.38
C LYS A 119 -2.74 -3.61 -4.55
N LEU A 120 -3.90 -3.03 -4.27
CA LEU A 120 -5.05 -3.75 -3.73
C LEU A 120 -5.71 -4.56 -4.87
N SER A 121 -5.62 -5.89 -4.80
CA SER A 121 -6.07 -6.79 -5.86
C SER A 121 -7.59 -7.01 -5.91
N GLU A 122 -8.26 -7.02 -4.76
CA GLU A 122 -9.71 -7.24 -4.68
C GLU A 122 -10.38 -6.34 -3.65
N ASN A 123 -11.68 -6.12 -3.85
CA ASN A 123 -12.49 -5.39 -2.89
C ASN A 123 -12.84 -6.30 -1.70
N PRO A 124 -12.45 -5.94 -0.46
CA PRO A 124 -12.79 -6.73 0.73
C PRO A 124 -14.29 -6.65 1.10
N PHE A 125 -15.05 -5.70 0.54
CA PHE A 125 -16.47 -5.49 0.80
C PHE A 125 -17.33 -6.09 -0.31
N LYS A 126 -17.58 -7.40 -0.22
CA LYS A 126 -18.34 -8.16 -1.23
C LYS A 126 -19.86 -8.15 -1.02
N LEU A 127 -20.31 -8.08 0.23
CA LEU A 127 -21.74 -8.09 0.58
C LEU A 127 -22.47 -6.88 0.00
N GLU A 128 -23.76 -7.00 -0.29
CA GLU A 128 -24.61 -5.83 -0.64
C GLU A 128 -25.02 -5.06 0.62
N GLU A 129 -25.43 -5.80 1.65
CA GLU A 129 -25.92 -5.24 2.91
C GLU A 129 -25.18 -5.85 4.11
N ARG A 130 -25.12 -5.09 5.20
CA ARG A 130 -24.58 -5.54 6.50
C ARG A 130 -25.53 -5.11 7.61
N GLN A 131 -25.73 -6.00 8.58
CA GLN A 131 -26.48 -5.70 9.80
C GLN A 131 -25.60 -5.13 10.92
N PHE A 132 -24.28 -5.16 10.74
CA PHE A 132 -23.28 -4.69 11.70
C PHE A 132 -22.30 -3.72 11.06
N PRO A 133 -21.78 -2.74 11.82
CA PRO A 133 -20.80 -1.80 11.32
C PRO A 133 -19.50 -2.51 10.92
N VAL A 134 -18.72 -1.86 10.06
CA VAL A 134 -17.36 -2.32 9.75
C VAL A 134 -16.41 -1.80 10.82
N ASN A 135 -15.62 -2.70 11.41
CA ASN A 135 -14.64 -2.35 12.43
C ASN A 135 -13.23 -2.63 11.91
N PHE A 136 -12.45 -1.57 11.70
CA PHE A 136 -11.03 -1.60 11.32
C PHE A 136 -10.08 -1.70 12.52
N ALA A 137 -10.62 -1.78 13.73
CA ALA A 137 -9.92 -1.85 15.02
C ALA A 137 -9.11 -0.61 15.41
N TRP A 138 -8.51 0.13 14.47
CA TRP A 138 -7.83 1.40 14.71
C TRP A 138 -7.83 2.30 13.46
N PRO A 139 -7.73 3.63 13.62
CA PRO A 139 -7.43 4.53 12.51
C PRO A 139 -6.05 4.25 11.92
N PHE A 140 -5.91 4.38 10.60
CA PHE A 140 -4.63 4.17 9.95
C PHE A 140 -4.46 4.98 8.66
N VAL A 141 -3.19 5.18 8.30
CA VAL A 141 -2.75 5.80 7.04
C VAL A 141 -1.79 4.85 6.33
N VAL A 142 -2.01 4.63 5.04
CA VAL A 142 -1.10 3.91 4.15
C VAL A 142 -0.62 4.86 3.07
N THR A 143 0.68 5.14 3.06
CA THR A 143 1.32 6.01 2.05
C THR A 143 2.14 5.15 1.11
N LYS A 144 2.01 5.33 -0.20
CA LYS A 144 2.88 4.69 -1.19
C LYS A 144 3.51 5.76 -2.07
N LYS A 145 4.84 5.82 -2.08
CA LYS A 145 5.63 6.66 -2.98
C LYS A 145 6.34 5.74 -3.95
N ILE A 146 6.04 5.89 -5.22
CA ILE A 146 6.53 5.03 -6.28
C ILE A 146 7.25 5.89 -7.30
N SER A 147 8.50 5.54 -7.59
CA SER A 147 9.32 6.22 -8.60
C SER A 147 9.77 5.22 -9.65
N LEU A 148 9.33 5.44 -10.88
CA LEU A 148 9.77 4.68 -12.05
C LEU A 148 10.72 5.55 -12.87
N LYS A 149 11.95 5.08 -13.08
CA LYS A 149 12.85 5.64 -14.08
C LYS A 149 12.46 5.08 -15.45
N LEU A 150 12.07 5.96 -16.36
CA LEU A 150 11.71 5.56 -17.73
C LEU A 150 12.96 5.00 -18.45
N PRO A 151 12.83 3.91 -19.22
CA PRO A 151 13.93 3.37 -20.00
C PRO A 151 14.35 4.37 -21.10
N SER A 152 15.62 4.34 -21.48
CA SER A 152 16.15 5.23 -22.51
C SER A 152 15.40 5.06 -23.83
N GLY A 153 15.05 6.18 -24.47
CA GLY A 153 14.32 6.18 -25.73
C GLY A 153 12.82 5.88 -25.61
N TYR A 154 12.25 5.91 -24.41
CA TYR A 154 10.80 5.83 -24.20
C TYR A 154 10.25 7.14 -23.64
N GLN A 155 9.01 7.44 -24.02
CA GLN A 155 8.20 8.51 -23.44
C GLN A 155 6.85 7.95 -22.96
N VAL A 156 6.15 8.73 -22.15
CA VAL A 156 4.82 8.39 -21.67
C VAL A 156 3.80 8.75 -22.73
N GLU A 157 3.05 7.76 -23.21
CA GLU A 157 1.93 7.97 -24.14
C GLU A 157 0.65 8.30 -23.38
N SER A 158 0.35 7.56 -22.32
CA SER A 158 -0.83 7.80 -21.49
C SER A 158 -0.61 7.46 -20.01
N LEU A 159 -1.33 8.20 -19.16
CA LEU A 159 -1.34 8.02 -17.72
C LEU A 159 -2.77 7.89 -17.21
N PRO A 160 -2.99 7.10 -16.15
CA PRO A 160 -4.12 7.23 -15.25
C PRO A 160 -4.41 8.69 -14.86
N GLU A 161 -5.68 9.08 -14.84
CA GLU A 161 -6.05 10.37 -14.25
C GLU A 161 -5.77 10.40 -12.74
N SER A 162 -5.38 11.55 -12.19
CA SER A 162 -5.26 11.69 -10.73
C SER A 162 -6.64 11.83 -10.10
N ILE A 163 -6.90 11.14 -9.00
CA ILE A 163 -8.17 11.23 -8.26
C ILE A 163 -7.94 11.49 -6.78
N ASN A 164 -8.90 12.17 -6.16
CA ASN A 164 -8.98 12.35 -4.72
C ASN A 164 -10.45 12.16 -4.31
N ILE A 165 -10.73 11.08 -3.60
CA ILE A 165 -12.07 10.73 -3.13
C ILE A 165 -12.08 10.57 -1.62
N ALA A 166 -13.19 10.92 -0.99
CA ALA A 166 -13.38 10.81 0.45
C ALA A 166 -14.68 10.08 0.77
N LEU A 167 -14.68 9.37 1.90
CA LEU A 167 -15.89 8.89 2.51
C LEU A 167 -16.60 10.05 3.24
N PRO A 168 -17.93 9.98 3.42
CA PRO A 168 -18.68 10.96 4.19
C PRO A 168 -18.15 11.14 5.61
N GLU A 169 -18.47 12.27 6.25
CA GLU A 169 -18.20 12.49 7.68
C GLU A 169 -16.73 12.28 8.09
N ASP A 170 -15.80 12.52 7.16
CA ASP A 170 -14.37 12.29 7.33
C ASP A 170 -14.06 10.85 7.83
N LEU A 171 -14.76 9.84 7.30
CA LEU A 171 -14.52 8.44 7.67
C LEU A 171 -13.22 7.88 7.08
N GLY A 172 -12.76 8.43 5.96
CA GLY A 172 -11.54 8.04 5.27
C GLY A 172 -11.39 8.71 3.92
N SER A 173 -10.23 8.54 3.30
CA SER A 173 -9.89 9.18 2.02
C SER A 173 -8.93 8.32 1.20
N PHE A 174 -8.95 8.54 -0.11
CA PHE A 174 -8.04 7.93 -1.07
C PHE A 174 -7.58 8.96 -2.09
N LEU A 175 -6.27 9.17 -2.14
CA LEU A 175 -5.57 10.00 -3.11
C LEU A 175 -4.74 9.09 -4.01
N TYR A 176 -4.87 9.27 -5.32
CA TYR A 176 -3.98 8.71 -6.33
C TYR A 176 -3.50 9.86 -7.20
N LYS A 177 -2.21 10.21 -7.11
CA LYS A 177 -1.60 11.29 -7.87
C LYS A 177 -0.39 10.78 -8.65
N ILE A 178 -0.47 10.84 -9.96
CA ILE A 178 0.60 10.43 -10.87
C ILE A 178 1.10 11.64 -11.65
N VAL A 179 2.41 11.83 -11.70
CA VAL A 179 3.06 12.92 -12.43
C VAL A 179 4.31 12.41 -13.12
N VAL A 180 4.62 12.98 -14.27
CA VAL A 180 5.85 12.68 -15.01
C VAL A 180 6.66 13.96 -15.09
N ASN A 181 7.90 13.88 -14.61
CA ASN A 181 8.84 14.99 -14.64
C ASN A 181 10.13 14.48 -15.30
N GLN A 182 10.51 15.06 -16.43
CA GLN A 182 11.67 14.63 -17.22
C GLN A 182 11.59 13.13 -17.55
N ASN A 183 12.50 12.31 -17.01
CA ASN A 183 12.59 10.87 -17.24
C ASN A 183 12.09 10.03 -16.05
N MET A 184 11.33 10.65 -15.13
CA MET A 184 10.84 10.03 -13.91
C MET A 184 9.32 10.13 -13.83
N LEU A 185 8.67 8.97 -13.73
CA LEU A 185 7.26 8.86 -13.37
C LEU A 185 7.18 8.70 -11.85
N ASN A 186 6.41 9.57 -11.20
CA ASN A 186 6.20 9.57 -9.76
C ASN A 186 4.71 9.35 -9.46
N LEU A 187 4.42 8.28 -8.73
CA LEU A 187 3.08 7.97 -8.25
C LEU A 187 3.05 8.10 -6.72
N SER A 188 2.18 8.96 -6.23
CA SER A 188 1.85 9.14 -4.83
C SER A 188 0.44 8.63 -4.56
N VAL A 189 0.34 7.62 -3.68
CA VAL A 189 -0.93 7.09 -3.20
C VAL A 189 -1.02 7.31 -1.70
N GLU A 190 -2.16 7.80 -1.23
CA GLU A 190 -2.48 7.87 0.20
C GLU A 190 -3.86 7.25 0.42
N PHE A 191 -3.95 6.31 1.33
CA PHE A 191 -5.20 5.70 1.76
C PHE A 191 -5.34 5.83 3.27
N THR A 192 -6.41 6.46 3.72
CA THR A 192 -6.64 6.75 5.14
C THR A 192 -8.00 6.24 5.58
N ILE A 193 -8.04 5.64 6.77
CA ILE A 193 -9.26 5.40 7.54
C ILE A 193 -9.13 6.20 8.83
N ASN A 194 -9.92 7.25 8.96
CA ASN A 194 -9.84 8.21 10.07
C ASN A 194 -10.62 7.72 11.30
N LYS A 195 -11.70 6.96 11.08
CA LYS A 195 -12.52 6.40 12.16
C LYS A 195 -12.47 4.88 12.11
N PRO A 196 -12.23 4.21 13.26
CA PRO A 196 -12.04 2.75 13.30
C PRO A 196 -13.36 1.99 13.09
N VAL A 197 -14.51 2.66 13.26
CA VAL A 197 -15.83 2.07 13.06
C VAL A 197 -16.56 2.86 11.99
N ILE A 198 -16.98 2.16 10.93
CA ILE A 198 -17.82 2.72 9.87
C ILE A 198 -19.26 2.21 10.08
N PRO A 199 -20.22 3.12 10.35
CA PRO A 199 -21.63 2.78 10.51
C PRO A 199 -22.22 2.03 9.32
N VAL A 200 -23.22 1.18 9.58
CA VAL A 200 -23.96 0.41 8.56
C VAL A 200 -24.48 1.30 7.42
N ALA A 201 -24.98 2.49 7.77
CA ALA A 201 -25.50 3.46 6.80
C ALA A 201 -24.49 3.85 5.70
N TYR A 202 -23.18 3.75 5.98
CA TYR A 202 -22.11 4.08 5.04
C TYR A 202 -21.50 2.85 4.35
N HIS A 203 -22.05 1.66 4.54
CA HIS A 203 -21.52 0.43 3.93
C HIS A 203 -21.48 0.51 2.40
N ARG A 204 -22.55 1.00 1.76
CA ARG A 204 -22.60 1.16 0.30
C ARG A 204 -21.52 2.12 -0.20
N ALA A 205 -21.33 3.24 0.50
CA ALA A 205 -20.28 4.21 0.17
C ALA A 205 -18.88 3.58 0.31
N LEU A 206 -18.65 2.81 1.38
CA LEU A 206 -17.39 2.09 1.61
C LEU A 206 -17.10 1.06 0.51
N LYS A 207 -18.11 0.29 0.10
CA LYS A 207 -17.98 -0.69 -0.98
C LYS A 207 -17.61 -0.04 -2.31
N ILE A 208 -18.30 1.05 -2.69
CA ILE A 208 -17.99 1.81 -3.91
C ILE A 208 -16.59 2.42 -3.82
N PHE A 209 -16.25 3.03 -2.69
CA PHE A 209 -14.93 3.63 -2.45
C PHE A 209 -13.79 2.61 -2.65
N TYR A 210 -13.92 1.41 -2.08
CA TYR A 210 -12.93 0.34 -2.27
C TYR A 210 -12.94 -0.22 -3.70
N ALA A 211 -14.10 -0.27 -4.37
CA ALA A 211 -14.17 -0.67 -5.77
C ALA A 211 -13.42 0.32 -6.67
N THR A 212 -13.68 1.62 -6.51
CA THR A 212 -12.97 2.69 -7.23
C THR A 212 -11.47 2.61 -6.98
N ARG A 213 -11.05 2.38 -5.72
CA ARG A 213 -9.65 2.17 -5.37
C ARG A 213 -9.02 0.97 -6.09
N VAL A 214 -9.67 -0.19 -6.09
CA VAL A 214 -9.17 -1.41 -6.76
C VAL A 214 -9.01 -1.18 -8.26
N THR A 215 -10.01 -0.58 -8.90
CA THR A 215 -9.95 -0.20 -10.32
C THR A 215 -8.77 0.72 -10.56
N LYS A 216 -8.63 1.77 -9.73
CA LYS A 216 -7.58 2.78 -9.90
C LYS A 216 -6.17 2.24 -9.70
N GLU A 217 -5.95 1.43 -8.67
CA GLU A 217 -4.65 0.78 -8.41
C GLU A 217 -4.32 -0.30 -9.46
N SER A 218 -5.27 -0.68 -10.32
CA SER A 218 -5.09 -1.66 -11.41
C SER A 218 -4.88 -1.03 -12.79
N GLU A 219 -5.05 0.28 -12.94
CA GLU A 219 -4.82 0.97 -14.21
C GLU A 219 -3.35 0.87 -14.63
N LYS A 220 -3.12 0.72 -15.94
CA LYS A 220 -1.78 0.65 -16.52
C LYS A 220 -1.35 2.03 -17.02
N VAL A 221 -0.04 2.26 -17.01
CA VAL A 221 0.60 3.33 -17.77
C VAL A 221 1.05 2.77 -19.12
N VAL A 222 1.05 3.63 -20.14
CA VAL A 222 1.50 3.26 -21.48
C VAL A 222 2.73 4.08 -21.84
N LEU A 223 3.81 3.39 -22.22
CA LEU A 223 5.05 4.00 -22.69
C LEU A 223 5.27 3.63 -24.16
N THR A 224 5.73 4.58 -24.96
CA THR A 224 6.09 4.35 -26.37
C THR A 224 7.53 4.73 -26.63
N LYS A 225 8.17 3.97 -27.52
CA LYS A 225 9.50 4.31 -28.01
C LYS A 225 9.44 5.59 -28.85
N LEU A 226 10.41 6.48 -28.64
CA LEU A 226 10.64 7.68 -29.45
C LEU A 226 11.05 7.34 -30.89
#